data_AF-A0A178M119-F1
#
_entry.id   AF-A0A178M119-F1
#
_cell.length_a   1.000
_cell.length_b   1.000
_cell.length_c   1.000
_cell.angle_alpha   90.00
_cell.angle_beta   90.00
_cell.angle_gamma   90.00
#
_symmetry.space_group_name_H-M   'P 1'
#
loop_
_entity.id
_entity.type
_entity.pdbx_description
1 polymer ?
#
loop_
_entity_poly.entity_id
_entity_poly.type
_entity_poly.pdbx_seq_one_letter_code
_entity_poly.pdbx_strand_id
1 'polypeptide(L)'
;MAQKPVANALTLELEPVVLEELRRHLDTEDIWYAHDYVPFDQGENFAFLGGRDWEQSDTTLPRHITDALEILLITKDNLAGYHRELVEHFILEDKWGRWMGRWTAEEHLHAVALRNYLVVTREVDPSANEDVRVEHVMKGYRADTYTQVETLAFMALWERAHAVFCRNLEAQVDEPVLKALVGRIAADEERHEQFFANLVGHCLTYIRDETIDAIARRAAGLEVVGGDIDAYQDKVAAVAAAGIFDRDQLGKVIADRITAWGLADEARLAQFTS
;
A
#
# COMPACT_ATOMS: atom_id res chain seq x y z
N MET A 1 -28.84 -15.92 -6.59
CA MET A 1 -27.45 -16.17 -7.03
C MET A 1 -26.81 -14.82 -7.22
N ALA A 2 -25.62 -14.58 -6.65
CA ALA A 2 -24.88 -13.36 -6.92
C ALA A 2 -24.59 -13.30 -8.43
N GLN A 3 -24.90 -12.17 -9.08
CA GLN A 3 -24.50 -11.96 -10.46
C GLN A 3 -23.00 -11.69 -10.46
N LYS A 4 -22.25 -12.43 -11.29
CA LYS A 4 -20.84 -12.13 -11.49
C LYS A 4 -20.71 -10.79 -12.21
N PRO A 5 -19.75 -9.93 -11.82
CA PRO A 5 -19.38 -8.77 -12.63
C PRO A 5 -19.05 -9.22 -14.06
N VAL A 6 -19.57 -8.52 -15.06
CA VAL A 6 -19.31 -8.79 -16.48
C VAL A 6 -18.43 -7.66 -17.02
N ALA A 7 -17.45 -8.01 -17.85
CA ALA A 7 -16.55 -7.05 -18.49
C ALA A 7 -17.36 -5.98 -19.24
N ASN A 8 -17.21 -4.72 -18.84
CA ASN A 8 -17.74 -3.57 -19.57
C ASN A 8 -16.73 -3.08 -20.62
N ALA A 9 -17.09 -2.02 -21.35
CA ALA A 9 -16.23 -1.47 -22.41
C ALA A 9 -14.83 -1.09 -21.93
N LEU A 10 -14.71 -0.44 -20.76
CA LEU A 10 -13.40 -0.03 -20.22
C LEU A 10 -12.56 -1.23 -19.78
N THR A 11 -13.18 -2.25 -19.18
CA THR A 11 -12.50 -3.47 -18.76
C THR A 11 -11.88 -4.20 -19.96
N LEU A 12 -12.61 -4.29 -21.07
CA LEU A 12 -12.15 -4.89 -22.32
C LEU A 12 -11.07 -4.04 -23.00
N GLU A 13 -11.23 -2.71 -22.98
CA GLU A 13 -10.25 -1.76 -23.54
C GLU A 13 -8.88 -1.86 -22.86
N LEU A 14 -8.87 -2.04 -21.53
CA LEU A 14 -7.65 -2.13 -20.75
C LEU A 14 -7.01 -3.52 -20.73
N GLU A 15 -7.71 -4.57 -21.14
CA GLU A 15 -7.19 -5.94 -21.07
C GLU A 15 -5.85 -6.15 -21.81
N PRO A 16 -5.62 -5.58 -23.01
CA PRO A 16 -4.30 -5.65 -23.67
C PRO A 16 -3.18 -4.99 -22.85
N VAL A 17 -3.47 -3.86 -22.19
CA VAL A 17 -2.50 -3.15 -21.35
C VAL A 17 -2.19 -3.96 -20.10
N VAL A 18 -3.22 -4.52 -19.45
CA VAL A 18 -3.07 -5.43 -18.30
C VAL A 18 -2.24 -6.65 -18.68
N LEU A 19 -2.42 -7.21 -19.88
CA LEU A 19 -1.60 -8.32 -20.36
C LEU A 19 -0.13 -7.94 -20.53
N GLU A 20 0.15 -6.80 -21.13
CA GLU A 20 1.50 -6.30 -21.34
C GLU A 20 2.20 -6.01 -20.01
N GLU A 21 1.53 -5.27 -19.12
CA GLU A 21 2.05 -4.94 -17.80
C GLU A 21 2.24 -6.18 -16.92
N LEU A 22 1.31 -7.14 -16.98
CA LEU A 22 1.47 -8.41 -16.27
C LEU A 22 2.69 -9.19 -16.77
N ARG A 23 2.93 -9.22 -18.09
CA ARG A 23 4.14 -9.86 -18.65
C ARG A 23 5.40 -9.14 -18.16
N ARG A 24 5.46 -7.82 -18.28
CA ARG A 24 6.58 -7.01 -17.77
C ARG A 24 6.84 -7.27 -16.29
N HIS A 25 5.79 -7.29 -15.46
CA HIS A 25 5.91 -7.54 -14.02
C HIS A 25 6.51 -8.92 -13.75
N LEU A 26 5.99 -9.97 -14.41
CA LEU A 26 6.48 -11.34 -14.23
C LEU A 26 7.90 -11.55 -14.78
N ASP A 27 8.21 -11.00 -15.96
CA ASP A 27 9.53 -11.18 -16.60
C ASP A 27 10.66 -10.45 -15.85
N THR A 28 10.31 -9.53 -14.96
CA THR A 28 11.26 -8.74 -14.14
C THR A 28 11.14 -9.04 -12.66
N GLU A 29 10.46 -10.13 -12.27
CA GLU A 29 10.30 -10.46 -10.86
C GLU A 29 11.62 -10.88 -10.23
N ASP A 30 11.87 -10.37 -9.02
CA ASP A 30 12.91 -10.86 -8.12
C ASP A 30 12.22 -11.36 -6.87
N ILE A 31 11.89 -12.66 -6.88
CA ILE A 31 11.06 -13.28 -5.86
C ILE A 31 11.79 -13.27 -4.51
N TRP A 32 11.07 -12.88 -3.47
CA TRP A 32 11.49 -12.97 -2.08
C TRP A 32 10.41 -13.63 -1.24
N TYR A 33 10.78 -14.12 -0.06
CA TYR A 33 9.84 -14.72 0.88
C TYR A 33 9.95 -14.06 2.24
N ALA A 34 8.80 -13.90 2.92
CA ALA A 34 8.75 -13.29 4.24
C ALA A 34 9.69 -13.96 5.26
N HIS A 35 9.83 -15.29 5.21
CA HIS A 35 10.67 -16.04 6.15
C HIS A 35 12.18 -15.80 5.97
N ASP A 36 12.62 -15.25 4.83
CA ASP A 36 14.03 -14.89 4.61
C ASP A 36 14.44 -13.64 5.41
N TYR A 37 13.46 -12.87 5.92
CA TYR A 37 13.65 -11.57 6.56
C TYR A 37 13.15 -11.54 8.02
N VAL A 38 12.96 -12.71 8.64
CA VAL A 38 12.53 -12.82 10.03
C VAL A 38 13.63 -13.51 10.83
N PRO A 39 14.20 -12.86 11.86
CA PRO A 39 15.29 -13.44 12.64
C PRO A 39 14.75 -14.44 13.68
N PHE A 40 14.26 -15.60 13.22
CA PHE A 40 13.56 -16.59 14.04
C PHE A 40 14.34 -17.06 15.29
N ASP A 41 15.68 -17.00 15.25
CA ASP A 41 16.54 -17.31 16.41
C ASP A 41 16.31 -16.38 17.62
N GLN A 42 15.73 -15.19 17.41
CA GLN A 42 15.34 -14.26 18.48
C GLN A 42 14.00 -14.59 19.11
N GLY A 43 13.20 -15.46 18.48
CA GLY A 43 11.85 -15.78 18.93
C GLY A 43 11.86 -16.58 20.22
N GLU A 44 10.95 -16.23 21.13
CA GLU A 44 10.70 -16.98 22.36
C GLU A 44 9.19 -17.07 22.65
N ASN A 45 8.78 -18.10 23.41
CA ASN A 45 7.37 -18.34 23.70
C ASN A 45 6.74 -17.19 24.52
N PHE A 46 5.46 -16.92 24.28
CA PHE A 46 4.61 -16.13 25.18
C PHE A 46 4.22 -16.95 26.42
N ALA A 47 3.68 -16.30 27.46
CA ALA A 47 3.43 -16.93 28.76
C ALA A 47 2.52 -18.16 28.66
N PHE A 48 1.54 -18.14 27.75
CA PHE A 48 0.63 -19.28 27.53
C PHE A 48 1.34 -20.58 27.16
N LEU A 49 2.45 -20.50 26.42
CA LEU A 49 3.29 -21.67 26.05
C LEU A 49 4.56 -21.76 26.92
N GLY A 50 4.52 -21.22 28.13
CA GLY A 50 5.58 -21.37 29.14
C GLY A 50 6.78 -20.44 29.00
N GLY A 51 6.68 -19.37 28.21
CA GLY A 51 7.67 -18.30 28.19
C GLY A 51 7.23 -17.09 29.00
N ARG A 52 7.38 -15.90 28.44
CA ARG A 52 6.99 -14.62 29.06
C ARG A 52 6.23 -13.76 28.07
N ASP A 53 5.28 -12.98 28.56
CA ASP A 53 4.58 -11.99 27.73
C ASP A 53 5.48 -10.78 27.45
N TRP A 54 5.06 -9.99 26.46
CA TRP A 54 5.74 -8.78 26.06
C TRP A 54 5.77 -7.75 27.21
N GLU A 55 6.90 -7.08 27.36
CA GLU A 55 7.05 -5.92 28.23
C GLU A 55 7.67 -4.76 27.44
N GLN A 56 7.42 -3.52 27.85
CA GLN A 56 7.93 -2.34 27.14
C GLN A 56 9.46 -2.31 26.97
N SER A 57 10.21 -3.00 27.85
CA SER A 57 11.66 -3.13 27.75
C SER A 57 12.13 -4.04 26.61
N ASP A 58 11.25 -4.80 25.97
CA ASP A 58 11.56 -5.63 24.81
C ASP A 58 11.79 -4.80 23.55
N THR A 59 11.12 -3.66 23.43
CA THR A 59 11.30 -2.74 22.30
C THR A 59 12.66 -2.04 22.37
N THR A 60 13.48 -2.26 21.35
CA THR A 60 14.82 -1.66 21.23
C THR A 60 14.93 -0.67 20.08
N LEU A 61 14.07 -0.80 19.07
CA LEU A 61 14.03 0.12 17.93
C LEU A 61 13.55 1.51 18.36
N PRO A 62 14.00 2.57 17.67
CA PRO A 62 13.47 3.91 17.89
C PRO A 62 11.96 3.94 17.67
N ARG A 63 11.23 4.63 18.55
CA ARG A 63 9.76 4.67 18.52
C ARG A 63 9.15 5.08 17.17
N HIS A 64 9.76 6.03 16.46
CA HIS A 64 9.25 6.46 15.14
C HIS A 64 9.37 5.36 14.07
N ILE A 65 10.31 4.43 14.22
CA ILE A 65 10.46 3.25 13.36
C ILE A 65 9.35 2.24 13.67
N THR A 66 9.14 1.90 14.94
CA THR A 66 8.06 0.96 15.32
C THR A 66 6.69 1.53 14.98
N ASP A 67 6.45 2.81 15.22
CA ASP A 67 5.21 3.50 14.86
C ASP A 67 4.96 3.44 13.34
N ALA A 68 6.00 3.62 12.52
CA ALA A 68 5.89 3.50 11.06
C ALA A 68 5.61 2.06 10.60
N LEU A 69 6.26 1.07 11.21
CA LEU A 69 6.03 -0.34 10.92
C LEU A 69 4.62 -0.80 11.31
N GLU A 70 4.11 -0.32 12.44
CA GLU A 70 2.74 -0.59 12.88
C GLU A 70 1.72 0.02 11.92
N ILE A 71 1.90 1.28 11.50
CA ILE A 71 1.05 1.90 10.47
C ILE A 71 1.04 1.03 9.21
N LEU A 72 2.22 0.67 8.70
CA LEU A 72 2.33 -0.13 7.47
C LEU A 72 1.68 -1.50 7.64
N LEU A 73 1.91 -2.19 8.76
CA LEU A 73 1.30 -3.49 9.05
C LEU A 73 -0.23 -3.40 9.08
N ILE A 74 -0.80 -2.46 9.83
CA ILE A 74 -2.25 -2.33 9.97
C ILE A 74 -2.90 -1.97 8.63
N THR A 75 -2.26 -1.11 7.83
CA THR A 75 -2.72 -0.82 6.47
C THR A 75 -2.70 -2.07 5.59
N LYS A 76 -1.60 -2.85 5.59
CA LYS A 76 -1.48 -4.07 4.77
C LYS A 76 -2.41 -5.19 5.25
N ASP A 77 -2.73 -5.30 6.54
CA ASP A 77 -3.72 -6.27 7.03
C ASP A 77 -5.16 -5.96 6.58
N ASN A 78 -5.46 -4.71 6.23
CA ASN A 78 -6.76 -4.31 5.68
C ASN A 78 -6.91 -4.64 4.18
N LEU A 79 -5.95 -5.36 3.59
CA LEU A 79 -5.93 -5.78 2.18
C LEU A 79 -7.24 -6.41 1.70
N ALA A 80 -7.97 -7.13 2.56
CA ALA A 80 -9.26 -7.70 2.19
C ALA A 80 -10.28 -6.64 1.74
N GLY A 81 -10.25 -5.45 2.35
CA GLY A 81 -11.08 -4.31 1.93
C GLY A 81 -10.70 -3.81 0.54
N TYR A 82 -9.42 -3.59 0.29
CA TYR A 82 -8.90 -3.12 -1.01
C TYR A 82 -9.12 -4.14 -2.13
N HIS A 83 -8.85 -5.43 -1.86
CA HIS A 83 -9.12 -6.51 -2.81
C HIS A 83 -10.60 -6.56 -3.20
N ARG A 84 -11.51 -6.47 -2.22
CA ARG A 84 -12.95 -6.45 -2.50
C ARG A 84 -13.33 -5.30 -3.43
N GLU A 85 -12.88 -4.08 -3.13
CA GLU A 85 -13.18 -2.91 -3.95
C GLU A 85 -12.61 -3.03 -5.37
N LEU A 86 -11.37 -3.51 -5.54
CA LEU A 86 -10.82 -3.78 -6.88
C LEU A 86 -11.66 -4.78 -7.67
N VAL A 87 -12.10 -5.86 -7.02
CA VAL A 87 -12.93 -6.89 -7.64
C VAL A 87 -14.32 -6.39 -7.98
N GLU A 88 -14.91 -5.51 -7.16
CA GLU A 88 -16.22 -4.90 -7.44
C GLU A 88 -16.17 -3.92 -8.62
N HIS A 89 -15.04 -3.23 -8.80
CA HIS A 89 -14.85 -2.32 -9.93
C HIS A 89 -14.40 -3.03 -11.21
N PHE A 90 -13.71 -4.16 -11.12
CA PHE A 90 -13.20 -4.93 -12.26
C PHE A 90 -13.78 -6.35 -12.28
N ILE A 91 -13.04 -7.32 -12.81
CA ILE A 91 -13.49 -8.71 -12.95
C ILE A 91 -12.40 -9.67 -12.48
N LEU A 92 -12.76 -10.71 -11.73
CA LEU A 92 -11.86 -11.82 -11.35
C LEU A 92 -11.71 -12.86 -12.47
N GLU A 93 -11.69 -12.40 -13.72
CA GLU A 93 -11.58 -13.25 -14.91
C GLU A 93 -10.43 -12.77 -15.79
N ASP A 94 -9.93 -13.66 -16.65
CA ASP A 94 -8.88 -13.40 -17.62
C ASP A 94 -7.61 -12.71 -17.05
N LYS A 95 -7.11 -11.66 -17.71
CA LYS A 95 -5.84 -11.00 -17.31
C LYS A 95 -6.01 -10.15 -16.06
N TRP A 96 -7.19 -9.56 -15.89
CA TRP A 96 -7.56 -8.82 -14.69
C TRP A 96 -7.52 -9.70 -13.44
N GLY A 97 -8.14 -10.89 -13.49
CA GLY A 97 -8.09 -11.84 -12.39
C GLY A 97 -6.68 -12.30 -12.05
N ARG A 98 -5.80 -12.48 -13.05
CA ARG A 98 -4.40 -12.83 -12.83
C ARG A 98 -3.61 -11.71 -12.17
N TRP A 99 -3.79 -10.46 -12.61
CA TRP A 99 -3.14 -9.31 -11.99
C TRP A 99 -3.63 -9.12 -10.55
N MET A 100 -4.94 -9.05 -10.33
CA MET A 100 -5.48 -8.85 -8.98
C MET A 100 -5.06 -9.96 -8.02
N GLY A 101 -5.08 -11.23 -8.47
CA GLY A 101 -4.58 -12.33 -7.65
C GLY A 101 -3.08 -12.21 -7.34
N ARG A 102 -2.27 -11.75 -8.30
CA ARG A 102 -0.83 -11.55 -8.10
C ARG A 102 -0.55 -10.39 -7.14
N TRP A 103 -1.13 -9.21 -7.38
CA TRP A 103 -1.01 -8.04 -6.53
C TRP A 103 -1.44 -8.36 -5.09
N THR A 104 -2.60 -9.01 -4.90
CA THR A 104 -3.06 -9.40 -3.56
C THR A 104 -2.12 -10.41 -2.89
N ALA A 105 -1.49 -11.32 -3.64
CA ALA A 105 -0.53 -12.25 -3.05
C ALA A 105 0.76 -11.54 -2.60
N GLU A 106 1.25 -10.57 -3.37
CA GLU A 106 2.41 -9.74 -3.02
C GLU A 106 2.11 -8.84 -1.81
N GLU A 107 0.98 -8.12 -1.82
CA GLU A 107 0.55 -7.27 -0.71
C GLU A 107 0.38 -8.06 0.60
N HIS A 108 -0.16 -9.27 0.53
CA HIS A 108 -0.29 -10.13 1.70
C HIS A 108 1.07 -10.59 2.22
N LEU A 109 2.07 -10.77 1.34
CA LEU A 109 3.44 -11.08 1.75
C LEU A 109 4.02 -9.95 2.61
N HIS A 110 3.70 -8.69 2.31
CA HIS A 110 4.15 -7.53 3.10
C HIS A 110 3.62 -7.62 4.54
N ALA A 111 2.30 -7.86 4.69
CA ALA A 111 1.68 -8.04 6.01
C ALA A 111 2.30 -9.22 6.79
N VAL A 112 2.50 -10.37 6.14
CA VAL A 112 3.11 -11.55 6.77
C VAL A 112 4.54 -11.27 7.23
N ALA A 113 5.36 -10.62 6.40
CA ALA A 113 6.74 -10.28 6.73
C ALA A 113 6.81 -9.32 7.94
N LEU A 114 6.04 -8.23 7.90
CA LEU A 114 5.99 -7.23 8.98
C LEU A 114 5.51 -7.84 10.29
N ARG A 115 4.39 -8.59 10.26
CA ARG A 115 3.82 -9.26 11.44
C ARG A 115 4.80 -10.23 12.06
N ASN A 116 5.41 -11.10 11.24
CA ASN A 116 6.35 -12.09 11.73
C ASN A 116 7.60 -11.43 12.30
N TYR A 117 8.15 -10.40 11.64
CA TYR A 117 9.28 -9.64 12.16
C TYR A 117 8.94 -9.08 13.54
N LEU A 118 7.86 -8.29 13.64
CA LEU A 118 7.46 -7.59 14.86
C LEU A 118 7.14 -8.53 16.03
N VAL A 119 6.50 -9.68 15.78
CA VAL A 119 6.18 -10.67 16.82
C VAL A 119 7.41 -11.43 17.28
N VAL A 120 8.29 -11.82 16.35
CA VAL A 120 9.52 -12.57 16.67
C VAL A 120 10.52 -11.71 17.44
N THR A 121 10.67 -10.44 17.05
CA THR A 121 11.63 -9.52 17.67
C THR A 121 11.06 -8.81 18.90
N ARG A 122 9.74 -8.87 19.13
CA ARG A 122 9.06 -8.22 20.26
C ARG A 122 9.21 -6.70 20.29
N GLU A 123 9.41 -6.10 19.12
CA GLU A 123 9.62 -4.66 18.98
C GLU A 123 8.36 -3.84 19.25
N VAL A 124 7.19 -4.48 19.34
CA VAL A 124 5.89 -3.87 19.63
C VAL A 124 5.04 -4.81 20.49
N ASP A 125 4.04 -4.27 21.17
CA ASP A 125 3.02 -5.09 21.84
C ASP A 125 2.18 -5.81 20.78
N PRO A 126 2.31 -7.15 20.66
CA PRO A 126 1.57 -7.89 19.64
C PRO A 126 0.06 -7.87 19.92
N SER A 127 -0.38 -7.81 21.17
CA SER A 127 -1.80 -7.83 21.53
C SER A 127 -2.48 -6.53 21.14
N ALA A 128 -1.85 -5.39 21.44
CA ALA A 128 -2.37 -4.08 21.05
C ALA A 128 -2.52 -3.94 19.53
N ASN A 129 -1.57 -4.50 18.76
CA ASN A 129 -1.66 -4.52 17.30
C ASN A 129 -2.79 -5.42 16.78
N GLU A 130 -3.07 -6.54 17.45
CA GLU A 130 -4.22 -7.37 17.08
C GLU A 130 -5.55 -6.66 17.33
N ASP A 131 -5.69 -5.92 18.43
CA ASP A 131 -6.90 -5.15 18.74
C ASP A 131 -7.14 -4.04 17.70
N VAL A 132 -6.11 -3.25 17.38
CA VAL A 132 -6.21 -2.19 16.35
C VAL A 132 -6.48 -2.78 14.97
N ARG A 133 -5.85 -3.91 14.62
CA ARG A 133 -6.12 -4.60 13.35
C ARG A 133 -7.59 -4.97 13.23
N VAL A 134 -8.17 -5.58 14.27
CA VAL A 134 -9.57 -5.98 14.27
C VAL A 134 -10.48 -4.76 14.10
N GLU A 135 -10.24 -3.68 14.84
CA GLU A 135 -11.00 -2.44 14.70
C GLU A 135 -10.92 -1.87 13.27
N HIS A 136 -9.70 -1.76 12.72
CA HIS A 136 -9.48 -1.15 11.41
C HIS A 136 -10.05 -2.00 10.27
N VAL A 137 -9.91 -3.33 10.32
CA VAL A 137 -10.52 -4.25 9.34
C VAL A 137 -12.04 -4.23 9.44
N MET A 138 -12.61 -4.11 10.64
CA MET A 138 -14.06 -3.99 10.84
C MET A 138 -14.62 -2.67 10.30
N LYS A 139 -13.89 -1.56 10.46
CA LYS A 139 -14.19 -0.29 9.79
C LYS A 139 -14.19 -0.49 8.27
N GLY A 140 -13.14 -1.16 7.78
CA GLY A 140 -12.94 -1.54 6.38
C GLY A 140 -12.65 -0.35 5.47
N TYR A 141 -12.20 -0.66 4.25
CA TYR A 141 -12.07 0.30 3.17
C TYR A 141 -13.35 0.31 2.33
N ARG A 142 -13.89 1.50 2.05
CA ARG A 142 -15.11 1.71 1.25
C ARG A 142 -14.83 2.65 0.09
N ALA A 143 -14.93 2.13 -1.11
CA ALA A 143 -14.75 2.87 -2.35
C ALA A 143 -15.86 2.57 -3.35
N ASP A 144 -17.01 2.10 -2.88
CA ASP A 144 -18.19 1.71 -3.68
C ASP A 144 -18.78 2.86 -4.52
N THR A 145 -18.37 4.10 -4.22
CA THR A 145 -18.77 5.31 -4.96
C THR A 145 -17.80 5.71 -6.07
N TYR A 146 -16.65 5.03 -6.19
CA TYR A 146 -15.66 5.35 -7.20
C TYR A 146 -16.08 4.82 -8.56
N THR A 147 -15.66 5.50 -9.63
CA THR A 147 -15.64 4.88 -10.96
C THR A 147 -14.41 3.99 -11.10
N GLN A 148 -14.38 3.14 -12.13
CA GLN A 148 -13.17 2.34 -12.44
C GLN A 148 -11.93 3.22 -12.64
N VAL A 149 -12.09 4.39 -13.25
CA VAL A 149 -10.98 5.32 -13.49
C VAL A 149 -10.52 5.98 -12.19
N GLU A 150 -11.45 6.32 -11.30
CA GLU A 150 -11.12 6.80 -9.95
C GLU A 150 -10.40 5.73 -9.13
N THR A 151 -10.81 4.47 -9.21
CA THR A 151 -10.12 3.37 -8.54
C THR A 151 -8.68 3.20 -9.04
N LEU A 152 -8.44 3.26 -10.36
CA LEU A 152 -7.08 3.19 -10.91
C LEU A 152 -6.23 4.41 -10.52
N ALA A 153 -6.80 5.61 -10.56
CA ALA A 153 -6.11 6.83 -10.15
C ALA A 153 -5.76 6.81 -8.65
N PHE A 154 -6.68 6.31 -7.81
CA PHE A 154 -6.43 6.10 -6.39
C PHE A 154 -5.29 5.11 -6.17
N MET A 155 -5.34 3.93 -6.78
CA MET A 155 -4.29 2.92 -6.63
C MET A 155 -2.93 3.46 -7.05
N ALA A 156 -2.82 4.12 -8.20
CA ALA A 156 -1.54 4.68 -8.66
C ALA A 156 -0.95 5.71 -7.68
N LEU A 157 -1.77 6.55 -7.06
CA LEU A 157 -1.30 7.53 -6.07
C LEU A 157 -1.00 6.87 -4.71
N TRP A 158 -1.83 5.92 -4.31
CA TRP A 158 -1.71 5.17 -3.05
C TRP A 158 -0.44 4.34 -3.02
N GLU A 159 -0.16 3.56 -4.07
CA GLU A 159 1.07 2.77 -4.20
C GLU A 159 2.32 3.66 -4.16
N ARG A 160 2.28 4.81 -4.87
CA ARG A 160 3.39 5.78 -4.82
C ARG A 160 3.62 6.34 -3.43
N ALA A 161 2.55 6.64 -2.69
CA ALA A 161 2.65 7.11 -1.31
C ALA A 161 3.31 6.06 -0.41
N HIS A 162 2.96 4.78 -0.58
CA HIS A 162 3.58 3.67 0.15
C HIS A 162 5.03 3.43 -0.25
N ALA A 163 5.36 3.53 -1.54
CA ALA A 163 6.74 3.48 -2.01
C ALA A 163 7.61 4.56 -1.35
N VAL A 164 7.15 5.82 -1.33
CA VAL A 164 7.88 6.93 -0.69
C VAL A 164 7.96 6.73 0.82
N PHE A 165 6.88 6.32 1.48
CA PHE A 165 6.86 5.99 2.91
C PHE A 165 7.92 4.92 3.22
N CYS A 166 7.94 3.81 2.49
CA CYS A 166 8.85 2.70 2.73
C CYS A 166 10.30 3.10 2.45
N ARG A 167 10.58 3.88 1.39
CA ARG A 167 11.94 4.37 1.12
C ARG A 167 12.45 5.33 2.20
N ASN A 168 11.59 6.21 2.71
CA ASN A 168 11.98 7.11 3.79
C ASN A 168 12.19 6.35 5.10
N LEU A 169 11.36 5.34 5.39
CA LEU A 169 11.56 4.43 6.52
C LEU A 169 12.87 3.65 6.39
N GLU A 170 13.11 3.00 5.25
CA GLU A 170 14.34 2.25 4.94
C GLU A 170 15.60 3.10 5.17
N ALA A 171 15.56 4.38 4.78
CA ALA A 171 16.67 5.31 4.95
C ALA A 171 17.01 5.58 6.43
N GLN A 172 16.04 5.44 7.34
CA GLN A 172 16.18 5.68 8.78
C GLN A 172 16.38 4.39 9.60
N VAL A 173 16.19 3.21 9.00
CA VAL A 173 16.45 1.94 9.67
C VAL A 173 17.94 1.58 9.60
N ASP A 174 18.54 1.39 10.78
CA ASP A 174 19.92 0.91 10.94
C ASP A 174 20.01 -0.62 11.08
N GLU A 175 18.98 -1.28 11.62
CA GLU A 175 18.97 -2.74 11.78
C GLU A 175 18.92 -3.41 10.39
N PRO A 176 19.93 -4.22 10.03
CA PRO A 176 20.13 -4.65 8.65
C PRO A 176 19.01 -5.57 8.11
N VAL A 177 18.40 -6.43 8.94
CA VAL A 177 17.35 -7.35 8.49
C VAL A 177 16.08 -6.57 8.15
N LEU A 178 15.65 -5.68 9.05
CA LEU A 178 14.52 -4.80 8.90
C LEU A 178 14.71 -3.84 7.74
N LYS A 179 15.91 -3.27 7.59
CA LYS A 179 16.22 -2.39 6.46
C LYS A 179 16.03 -3.13 5.14
N ALA A 180 16.55 -4.35 5.04
CA ALA A 180 16.40 -5.17 3.86
C ALA A 180 14.94 -5.61 3.60
N LEU A 181 14.18 -5.89 4.67
CA LEU A 181 12.74 -6.19 4.61
C LEU A 181 11.95 -5.00 4.05
N VAL A 182 12.13 -3.81 4.63
CA VAL A 182 11.43 -2.59 4.18
C VAL A 182 11.84 -2.24 2.74
N GLY A 183 13.11 -2.45 2.38
CA GLY A 183 13.59 -2.26 1.00
C GLY A 183 12.95 -3.21 -0.02
N ARG A 184 12.61 -4.45 0.38
CA ARG A 184 11.84 -5.39 -0.45
C ARG A 184 10.41 -4.90 -0.67
N ILE A 185 9.73 -4.51 0.40
CA ILE A 185 8.38 -3.95 0.33
C ILE A 185 8.38 -2.72 -0.59
N ALA A 186 9.29 -1.75 -0.36
CA ALA A 186 9.41 -0.56 -1.19
C ALA A 186 9.56 -0.86 -2.68
N ALA A 187 10.36 -1.88 -3.04
CA ALA A 187 10.54 -2.28 -4.42
C ALA A 187 9.26 -2.87 -5.05
N ASP A 188 8.45 -3.58 -4.27
CA ASP A 188 7.15 -4.08 -4.72
C ASP A 188 6.13 -2.95 -4.88
N GLU A 189 6.04 -2.01 -3.93
CA GLU A 189 5.18 -0.81 -4.05
C GLU A 189 5.51 0.00 -5.32
N GLU A 190 6.80 0.16 -5.66
CA GLU A 190 7.25 0.84 -6.88
C GLU A 190 6.78 0.11 -8.16
N ARG A 191 6.79 -1.22 -8.14
CA ARG A 191 6.34 -2.06 -9.26
C ARG A 191 4.81 -2.02 -9.40
N HIS A 192 4.09 -1.99 -8.27
CA HIS A 192 2.64 -1.81 -8.23
C HIS A 192 2.24 -0.43 -8.72
N GLU A 193 2.91 0.63 -8.25
CA GLU A 193 2.72 1.99 -8.76
C GLU A 193 2.86 2.01 -10.28
N GLN A 194 3.94 1.43 -10.81
CA GLN A 194 4.17 1.43 -12.26
C GLN A 194 3.04 0.73 -13.02
N PHE A 195 2.54 -0.40 -12.50
CA PHE A 195 1.42 -1.11 -13.11
C PHE A 195 0.18 -0.21 -13.21
N PHE A 196 -0.28 0.35 -12.08
CA PHE A 196 -1.50 1.18 -12.07
C PHE A 196 -1.29 2.51 -12.80
N ALA A 197 -0.11 3.13 -12.71
CA ALA A 197 0.21 4.36 -13.40
C ALA A 197 0.19 4.20 -14.93
N ASN A 198 0.60 3.04 -15.45
CA ASN A 198 0.53 2.73 -16.88
C ASN A 198 -0.92 2.53 -17.35
N LEU A 199 -1.78 1.93 -16.53
CA LEU A 199 -3.22 1.85 -16.83
C LEU A 199 -3.88 3.25 -16.86
N VAL A 200 -3.56 4.12 -15.90
CA VAL A 200 -4.02 5.52 -15.92
C VAL A 200 -3.47 6.26 -17.15
N GLY A 201 -2.23 5.99 -17.54
CA GLY A 201 -1.61 6.48 -18.77
C GLY A 201 -2.42 6.12 -20.02
N HIS A 202 -2.89 4.87 -20.12
CA HIS A 202 -3.79 4.46 -21.20
C HIS A 202 -5.14 5.19 -21.14
N CYS A 203 -5.76 5.28 -19.97
CA CYS A 203 -7.02 6.01 -19.77
C CYS A 203 -6.93 7.48 -20.20
N LEU A 204 -5.78 8.15 -20.00
CA LEU A 204 -5.52 9.51 -20.48
C LEU A 204 -5.52 9.65 -22.01
N THR A 205 -5.31 8.55 -22.74
CA THR A 205 -5.40 8.50 -24.21
C THR A 205 -6.79 8.12 -24.71
N TYR A 206 -7.55 7.35 -23.93
CA TYR A 206 -8.85 6.81 -24.31
C TYR A 206 -10.03 7.67 -23.85
N ILE A 207 -10.03 8.08 -22.56
CA ILE A 207 -11.09 8.85 -21.89
C ILE A 207 -10.49 9.99 -21.06
N ARG A 208 -9.77 10.88 -21.76
CA ARG A 208 -8.89 11.90 -21.17
C ARG A 208 -9.54 12.76 -20.09
N ASP A 209 -10.66 13.42 -20.41
CA ASP A 209 -11.26 14.39 -19.48
C ASP A 209 -11.80 13.73 -18.21
N GLU A 210 -12.43 12.57 -18.33
CA GLU A 210 -12.86 11.78 -17.18
C GLU A 210 -11.67 11.35 -16.32
N THR A 211 -10.56 10.97 -16.96
CA THR A 211 -9.34 10.56 -16.26
C THR A 211 -8.69 11.72 -15.51
N ILE A 212 -8.64 12.92 -16.10
CA ILE A 212 -8.13 14.12 -15.42
C ILE A 212 -9.01 14.47 -14.21
N ASP A 213 -10.34 14.42 -14.37
CA ASP A 213 -11.26 14.69 -13.27
C ASP A 213 -11.14 13.64 -12.15
N ALA A 214 -10.94 12.36 -12.51
CA ALA A 214 -10.68 11.29 -11.56
C ALA A 214 -9.38 11.51 -10.77
N ILE A 215 -8.28 11.86 -11.46
CA ILE A 215 -7.01 12.22 -10.83
C ILE A 215 -7.21 13.40 -9.86
N ALA A 216 -7.90 14.46 -10.27
CA ALA A 216 -8.15 15.62 -9.42
C ALA A 216 -8.92 15.26 -8.15
N ARG A 217 -9.98 14.45 -8.28
CA ARG A 217 -10.80 14.02 -7.14
C ARG A 217 -10.04 13.12 -6.18
N ARG A 218 -9.28 12.15 -6.71
CA ARG A 218 -8.50 11.24 -5.87
C ARG A 218 -7.30 11.94 -5.21
N ALA A 219 -6.62 12.84 -5.92
CA ALA A 219 -5.56 13.67 -5.35
C ALA A 219 -6.06 14.56 -4.21
N ALA A 220 -7.22 15.20 -4.36
CA ALA A 220 -7.82 16.04 -3.32
C ALA A 220 -8.24 15.26 -2.06
N GLY A 221 -8.68 14.01 -2.25
CA GLY A 221 -9.19 13.15 -1.17
C GLY A 221 -8.15 12.21 -0.57
N LEU A 222 -6.91 12.20 -1.04
CA LEU A 222 -5.89 11.28 -0.55
C LEU A 222 -5.38 11.76 0.82
N GLU A 223 -5.35 10.85 1.79
CA GLU A 223 -4.81 11.09 3.11
C GLU A 223 -3.35 10.59 3.21
N VAL A 224 -2.64 11.00 4.27
CA VAL A 224 -1.30 10.45 4.56
C VAL A 224 -1.40 8.97 4.90
N VAL A 225 -0.32 8.21 4.67
CA VAL A 225 -0.26 6.78 5.03
C VAL A 225 -0.58 6.62 6.53
N GLY A 226 -1.58 5.78 6.84
CA GLY A 226 -2.10 5.58 8.20
C GLY A 226 -3.14 6.59 8.69
N GLY A 227 -3.49 7.61 7.88
CA GLY A 227 -4.44 8.66 8.25
C GLY A 227 -5.84 8.14 8.60
N ASP A 228 -6.23 7.01 8.01
CA ASP A 228 -7.53 6.35 8.19
C ASP A 228 -7.55 5.34 9.36
N ILE A 229 -6.43 5.18 10.07
CA ILE A 229 -6.35 4.35 11.29
C ILE A 229 -6.71 5.22 12.50
N ASP A 230 -7.93 5.09 13.00
CA ASP A 230 -8.50 5.99 14.02
C ASP A 230 -7.67 6.00 15.32
N ALA A 231 -7.13 4.84 15.72
CA ALA A 231 -6.33 4.69 16.93
C ALA A 231 -4.90 5.26 16.83
N TYR A 232 -4.41 5.60 15.63
CA TYR A 232 -2.99 5.86 15.37
C TYR A 232 -2.63 7.31 15.04
N GLN A 233 -3.51 8.27 15.30
CA GLN A 233 -3.25 9.69 14.99
C GLN A 233 -1.95 10.21 15.64
N ASP A 234 -1.63 9.76 16.87
CA ASP A 234 -0.36 10.08 17.54
C ASP A 234 0.86 9.47 16.84
N LYS A 235 0.73 8.23 16.34
CA LYS A 235 1.79 7.55 15.57
C LYS A 235 2.02 8.25 14.24
N VAL A 236 0.95 8.62 13.53
CA VAL A 236 1.03 9.39 12.28
C VAL A 236 1.76 10.72 12.52
N ALA A 237 1.45 11.43 13.61
CA ALA A 237 2.15 12.66 13.96
C ALA A 237 3.65 12.44 14.28
N ALA A 238 4.00 11.34 14.96
CA ALA A 238 5.39 10.99 15.27
C ALA A 238 6.20 10.64 14.01
N VAL A 239 5.60 9.86 13.10
CA VAL A 239 6.18 9.49 11.79
C VAL A 239 6.38 10.71 10.90
N ALA A 240 5.43 11.65 10.89
CA ALA A 240 5.56 12.94 10.22
C ALA A 240 6.69 13.78 10.82
N ALA A 241 6.77 13.90 12.15
CA ALA A 241 7.82 14.65 12.84
C ALA A 241 9.23 14.07 12.62
N ALA A 242 9.32 12.76 12.36
CA ALA A 242 10.56 12.08 11.99
C ALA A 242 10.91 12.22 10.49
N GLY A 243 10.05 12.86 9.68
CA GLY A 243 10.27 13.04 8.25
C GLY A 243 10.10 11.76 7.42
N ILE A 244 9.40 10.75 7.94
CA ILE A 244 9.11 9.52 7.18
C ILE A 244 7.98 9.78 6.19
N PHE A 245 6.83 10.28 6.66
CA PHE A 245 5.71 10.64 5.79
C PHE A 245 4.80 11.69 6.42
N ASP A 246 4.72 12.86 5.80
CA ASP A 246 3.84 13.97 6.19
C ASP A 246 3.00 14.48 5.01
N ARG A 247 2.25 15.57 5.23
CA ARG A 247 1.40 16.17 4.19
C ARG A 247 2.21 16.80 3.05
N ASP A 248 3.42 17.28 3.32
CA ASP A 248 4.27 17.90 2.30
C ASP A 248 4.85 16.81 1.38
N GLN A 249 5.26 15.67 1.96
CA GLN A 249 5.68 14.48 1.22
C GLN A 249 4.52 13.90 0.39
N LEU A 250 3.30 13.86 0.94
CA LEU A 250 2.11 13.48 0.17
C LEU A 250 1.83 14.45 -0.98
N GLY A 251 1.92 15.77 -0.74
CA GLY A 251 1.77 16.79 -1.77
C GLY A 251 2.78 16.59 -2.91
N LYS A 252 4.04 16.30 -2.56
CA LYS A 252 5.09 15.98 -3.54
C LYS A 252 4.82 14.69 -4.30
N VAL A 253 4.36 13.63 -3.62
CA VAL A 253 3.95 12.36 -4.25
C VAL A 253 2.93 12.61 -5.36
N ILE A 254 1.89 13.40 -5.04
CA ILE A 254 0.82 13.77 -5.97
C ILE A 254 1.38 14.62 -7.12
N ALA A 255 2.12 15.69 -6.81
CA ALA A 255 2.69 16.61 -7.78
C ALA A 255 3.59 15.90 -8.80
N ASP A 256 4.51 15.07 -8.30
CA ASP A 256 5.45 14.32 -9.13
C ASP A 256 4.71 13.31 -10.02
N ARG A 257 3.68 12.64 -9.50
CA ARG A 257 2.90 11.67 -10.28
C ARG A 257 2.11 12.32 -11.40
N ILE A 258 1.44 13.45 -11.11
CA ILE A 258 0.72 14.28 -12.09
C ILE A 258 1.68 14.76 -13.17
N THR A 259 2.85 15.26 -12.77
CA THR A 259 3.91 15.70 -13.70
C THR A 259 4.36 14.55 -14.59
N ALA A 260 4.56 13.37 -14.03
CA ALA A 260 5.02 12.20 -14.77
C ALA A 260 3.95 11.58 -15.69
N TRP A 261 2.67 11.95 -15.56
CA TRP A 261 1.63 11.70 -16.57
C TRP A 261 1.57 12.79 -17.67
N GLY A 262 2.45 13.79 -17.62
CA GLY A 262 2.47 14.90 -18.58
C GLY A 262 1.35 15.91 -18.36
N LEU A 263 0.89 16.07 -17.12
CA LEU A 263 -0.25 16.93 -16.77
C LEU A 263 0.15 18.12 -15.88
N ALA A 264 1.44 18.48 -15.82
CA ALA A 264 1.92 19.60 -15.00
C ALA A 264 1.22 20.95 -15.34
N ASP A 265 0.93 21.18 -16.62
CA ASP A 265 0.27 22.38 -17.14
C ASP A 265 -1.27 22.26 -17.23
N GLU A 266 -1.86 21.16 -16.74
CA GLU A 266 -3.31 20.97 -16.78
C GLU A 266 -4.01 21.87 -15.75
N ALA A 267 -4.83 22.81 -16.22
CA ALA A 267 -5.45 23.83 -15.37
C ALA A 267 -6.30 23.24 -14.22
N ARG A 268 -6.95 22.09 -14.44
CA ARG A 268 -7.72 21.39 -13.39
C ARG A 268 -6.87 20.81 -12.27
N LEU A 269 -5.56 20.63 -12.50
CA LEU A 269 -4.62 20.03 -11.57
C LEU A 269 -3.61 21.04 -10.99
N ALA A 270 -3.69 22.31 -11.39
CA ALA A 270 -2.73 23.35 -11.02
C ALA A 270 -2.53 23.50 -9.50
N GLN A 271 -3.57 23.25 -8.68
CA GLN A 271 -3.47 23.32 -7.22
C GLN A 271 -2.53 22.27 -6.61
N PHE A 272 -2.20 21.21 -7.35
CA PHE A 272 -1.34 20.13 -6.89
C PHE A 272 0.09 20.23 -7.44
N THR A 273 0.32 21.02 -8.47
CA THR A 273 1.60 21.12 -9.19
C THR A 273 2.26 22.48 -9.08
N SER A 274 1.59 23.46 -8.47
CA SER A 274 2.08 24.83 -8.21
C SER A 274 3.03 24.93 -7.04
#